data_AF-A0A366IBP9-F1
#
_entry.id   AF-A0A366IBP9-F1
#
_cell.length_a   1.000
_cell.length_b   1.000
_cell.length_c   1.000
_cell.angle_alpha   90.00
_cell.angle_beta   90.00
_cell.angle_gamma   90.00
#
_symmetry.space_group_name_H-M   'P 1'
#
loop_
_entity.id
_entity.type
_entity.pdbx_description
1 polymer ?
#
loop_
_entity_poly.entity_id
_entity_poly.type
_entity_poly.pdbx_seq_one_letter_code
_entity_poly.pdbx_strand_id
1 'polypeptide(L)' 'MSLENAPPEVKLAVDLIVLLEYNKIEPKIALTALEIVRADFQKKAKREEKTSGS' A
#
# COMPACT_ATOMS: atom_id res chain seq x y z
N MET A 1 -4.71 4.78 -22.62
CA MET A 1 -3.96 5.47 -21.56
C MET A 1 -3.02 4.46 -20.96
N SER A 2 -1.71 4.69 -21.09
CA SER A 2 -0.71 3.77 -20.60
C SER A 2 -0.42 4.01 -19.11
N LEU A 3 -0.26 2.93 -18.35
CA LEU A 3 0.15 2.94 -16.93
C LEU A 3 1.49 3.66 -16.70
N GLU A 4 2.31 3.84 -17.74
CA GLU A 4 3.61 4.51 -17.71
C GLU A 4 3.55 5.96 -17.17
N ASN A 5 2.43 6.67 -17.34
CA ASN A 5 2.24 8.06 -16.87
C ASN A 5 1.39 8.17 -15.60
N ALA A 6 0.99 7.04 -14.99
CA ALA A 6 0.18 7.08 -13.78
C ALA A 6 1.01 7.57 -12.55
N PRO A 7 0.36 8.21 -11.56
CA PRO A 7 1.00 8.55 -10.30
C PRO A 7 1.65 7.32 -9.63
N PRO A 8 2.76 7.49 -8.90
CA PRO A 8 3.47 6.38 -8.25
C PRO A 8 2.56 5.51 -7.36
N GLU A 9 1.63 6.12 -6.64
CA GLU A 9 0.67 5.44 -5.78
C GLU A 9 -0.32 4.57 -6.56
N VAL A 10 -0.71 4.99 -7.77
CA VAL A 10 -1.59 4.22 -8.64
C VAL A 10 -0.85 3.02 -9.22
N LYS A 11 0.41 3.22 -9.66
CA LYS A 11 1.26 2.12 -10.15
C LYS A 11 1.47 1.06 -9.08
N LEU A 12 1.82 1.49 -7.86
CA LEU A 12 2.02 0.59 -6.73
C LEU A 12 0.72 -0.17 -6.38
N ALA A 13 -0.44 0.49 -6.41
CA ALA A 13 -1.71 -0.17 -6.16
C ALA A 13 -1.99 -1.27 -7.20
N VAL A 14 -1.69 -1.01 -8.47
CA VAL A 14 -1.83 -2.00 -9.55
C VAL A 14 -0.88 -3.18 -9.35
N ASP A 15 0.39 -2.92 -9.04
CA ASP A 15 1.37 -3.98 -8.77
C ASP A 15 0.96 -4.86 -7.58
N LEU A 16 0.43 -4.24 -6.52
CA LEU A 16 -0.08 -4.97 -5.35
C LEU A 16 -1.29 -5.83 -5.70
N ILE A 17 -2.23 -5.33 -6.52
CA ILE A 17 -3.38 -6.12 -6.98
C ILE A 17 -2.90 -7.33 -7.78
N VAL A 18 -2.00 -7.14 -8.74
CA VAL A 18 -1.44 -8.23 -9.55
C VAL A 18 -0.76 -9.29 -8.66
N LEU A 19 -0.01 -8.86 -7.64
CA LEU A 19 0.63 -9.77 -6.69
C LEU A 19 -0.41 -10.58 -5.90
N LEU A 20 -1.47 -9.94 -5.41
CA LEU A 20 -2.53 -10.61 -4.64
C LEU A 20 -3.31 -11.60 -5.51
N GLU A 21 -3.60 -11.24 -6.76
CA GLU A 21 -4.27 -12.12 -7.73
C GLU A 21 -3.40 -13.32 -8.11
N TYR A 22 -2.10 -13.09 -8.36
CA TYR A 22 -1.15 -14.16 -8.67
C TYR A 22 -1.08 -15.20 -7.54
N ASN A 23 -1.14 -14.74 -6.29
CA ASN A 23 -1.18 -15.61 -5.11
C ASN A 23 -2.58 -16.14 -4.77
N LYS A 24 -3.60 -15.84 -5.59
CA LYS A 24 -5.00 -16.27 -5.42
C LYS A 24 -5.56 -15.90 -4.03
N ILE A 25 -5.18 -14.73 -3.51
CA ILE A 25 -5.64 -14.26 -2.21
C ILE A 25 -7.10 -13.83 -2.34
N GLU A 26 -7.97 -14.32 -1.46
CA GLU A 26 -9.36 -13.90 -1.44
C GLU A 26 -9.48 -12.39 -1.15
N PRO A 27 -10.38 -11.66 -1.84
CA PRO A 27 -10.52 -10.21 -1.66
C PRO A 27 -10.74 -9.80 -0.20
N LYS A 28 -11.50 -10.57 0.58
CA LYS A 28 -11.75 -10.29 2.00
C LYS A 28 -10.48 -10.37 2.84
N ILE A 29 -9.62 -11.33 2.55
CA ILE A 29 -8.31 -11.49 3.22
C ILE A 29 -7.37 -10.38 2.79
N ALA A 30 -7.31 -10.07 1.50
CA ALA A 30 -6.51 -8.97 0.96
C ALA A 30 -6.87 -7.63 1.60
N LEU A 31 -8.17 -7.30 1.68
CA LEU A 31 -8.64 -6.06 2.31
C LEU A 31 -8.24 -5.99 3.79
N THR A 32 -8.40 -7.10 4.54
CA THR A 32 -8.00 -7.15 5.95
C THR A 32 -6.49 -6.97 6.12
N ALA A 33 -5.68 -7.56 5.24
CA ALA A 33 -4.23 -7.39 5.26
C ALA A 33 -3.81 -5.95 4.89
N LEU A 34 -4.45 -5.33 3.90
CA LEU A 34 -4.18 -3.95 3.50
C LEU A 34 -4.50 -2.95 4.61
N GLU A 35 -5.52 -3.21 5.42
CA GLU A 35 -5.83 -2.41 6.61
C GLU A 35 -4.70 -2.46 7.66
N ILE A 36 -4.11 -3.64 7.87
CA ILE A 36 -2.96 -3.82 8.77
C ILE A 36 -1.75 -3.06 8.24
N VAL A 37 -1.46 -3.21 6.93
CA VAL A 37 -0.36 -2.50 6.26
C VAL A 37 -0.55 -0.99 6.38
N ARG A 38 -1.75 -0.47 6.11
CA ARG A 38 -2.09 0.95 6.25
C ARG A 38 -1.78 1.45 7.66
N ALA A 39 -2.23 0.73 8.68
CA ALA A 39 -2.01 1.11 10.08
C ALA A 39 -0.51 1.12 10.46
N ASP A 40 0.29 0.20 9.91
CA ASP A 40 1.74 0.17 10.12
C ASP A 40 2.44 1.39 9.50
N PHE A 41 2.12 1.72 8.25
CA PHE A 41 2.69 2.90 7.57
C PHE A 41 2.25 4.22 8.22
N GLN A 42 1.00 4.32 8.70
CA GLN A 42 0.55 5.48 9.47
C GLN A 42 1.36 5.67 10.76
N LYS A 43 1.69 4.58 11.47
CA LYS A 43 2.54 4.64 12.67
C LYS A 43 3.96 5.07 12.33
N LYS A 44 4.52 4.58 11.22
CA LYS A 44 5.86 4.95 10.74
C LYS A 44 5.93 6.43 10.34
N ALA A 45 4.97 6.91 9.55
CA ALA A 45 4.88 8.32 9.17
C ALA A 45 4.83 9.23 10.40
N LYS A 46 3.98 8.90 11.39
CA LYS A 46 3.89 9.65 12.65
C LYS A 46 5.20 9.64 13.46
N ARG A 47 6.00 8.57 13.35
CA ARG A 47 7.31 8.47 14.02
C ARG A 47 8.36 9.34 13.31
N GLU A 48 8.32 9.41 11.99
CA GLU A 48 9.20 10.26 11.18
C GLU A 48 8.91 11.75 11.45
N GLU A 49 7.65 12.14 11.59
CA GLU A 49 7.25 13.49 12.00
C GLU A 49 7.77 13.86 13.41
N LYS A 50 7.77 12.90 14.34
CA LYS A 50 8.31 13.14 15.70
C LYS A 50 9.84 13.22 15.75
N THR A 51 10.54 12.62 14.79
CA THR A 51 12.02 12.56 14.78
C THR A 51 12.64 13.77 14.07
N SER A 52 11.86 14.49 13.25
CA SER A 52 12.29 15.69 12.53
C SER A 52 11.97 17.00 13.26
N GLY A 53 11.27 16.93 14.40
CA GLY A 53 10.86 18.08 15.21
C GLY A 53 11.42 18.11 16.65
N SER A 54 12.52 17.39 16.93
CA SER A 54 13.23 17.42 18.23
C SER A 54 14.69 17.77 18.08
#